data_AF-A0A7X5DCY7-F1
#
_entry.id   AF-A0A7X5DCY7-F1
#
_cell.length_a   1.000
_cell.length_b   1.000
_cell.length_c   1.000
_cell.angle_alpha   90.00
_cell.angle_beta   90.00
_cell.angle_gamma   90.00
#
_symmetry.space_group_name_H-M   'P 1'
#
loop_
_entity.id
_entity.type
_entity.pdbx_description
1 polymer ?
#
loop_
_entity_poly.entity_id
_entity_poly.type
_entity_poly.pdbx_seq_one_letter_code
_entity_poly.pdbx_strand_id
1 'polypeptide(L)'
;RPELPEGAEEGQAPQRPEGGPGAEDGMPQGGRGGMGAGGSVAANASEECLIQINGGKVTVDVGGDGLDSNGYVEVNGGVVLASGSAGGGDSALDYEYGATITGGAVILAGATGMAETFTEGTQPFAMVAAEGAAGTNLAVTDEAGTVLVSYTVPKAFQCAVVSAPGLTEGATGKVVVGGTVAGADSAGYATDAMVEGGTTVDFTASTTPSNEAGRMDDGGRRGGSRGDAVRGGQTRQGAAAQSPQPEVVA
;
A
#
# COMPACT_ATOMS: atom_id res chain seq x y z
N ARG A 1 20.38 23.75 47.58
CA ARG A 1 19.17 23.04 48.04
C ARG A 1 18.39 24.00 48.92
N PRO A 2 17.23 24.49 48.47
CA PRO A 2 16.23 25.10 49.36
C PRO A 2 15.19 24.04 49.74
N GLU A 3 14.83 24.03 51.02
CA GLU A 3 13.86 23.14 51.66
C GLU A 3 12.41 23.58 51.38
N LEU A 4 11.50 22.61 51.28
CA LEU A 4 10.04 22.81 51.12
C LEU A 4 9.37 22.92 52.50
N PRO A 5 8.32 23.72 52.67
CA PRO A 5 7.56 23.78 53.93
C PRO A 5 6.58 22.60 54.07
N GLU A 6 6.51 22.06 55.29
CA GLU A 6 5.56 21.06 55.78
C GLU A 6 4.13 21.64 55.86
N GLY A 7 3.14 20.82 55.47
CA GLY A 7 1.73 21.09 55.76
C GLY A 7 0.78 20.70 54.62
N ALA A 8 0.53 19.41 54.43
CA ALA A 8 -0.62 18.93 53.66
C ALA A 8 -1.39 17.93 54.54
N GLU A 9 -2.48 18.40 55.16
CA GLU A 9 -3.49 17.54 55.75
C GLU A 9 -4.23 16.76 54.66
N GLU A 10 -4.38 15.45 54.87
CA GLU A 10 -5.10 14.53 54.00
C GLU A 10 -6.60 14.84 54.03
N GLY A 11 -7.10 15.43 52.94
CA GLY A 11 -8.51 15.68 52.70
C GLY A 11 -9.27 14.37 52.45
N GLN A 12 -10.30 14.17 53.25
CA GLN A 12 -11.10 12.97 53.43
C GLN A 12 -11.87 12.54 52.16
N ALA A 13 -11.85 11.23 51.90
CA ALA A 13 -12.71 10.57 50.92
C ALA A 13 -14.19 10.57 51.38
N PRO A 14 -15.17 10.90 50.50
CA PRO A 14 -16.57 10.77 50.87
C PRO A 14 -17.01 9.30 50.86
N GLN A 15 -17.58 8.89 51.99
CA GLN A 15 -18.11 7.56 52.27
C GLN A 15 -19.38 7.25 51.46
N ARG A 16 -19.47 6.03 50.93
CA ARG A 16 -20.66 5.48 50.26
C ARG A 16 -21.57 4.86 51.34
N PRO A 17 -22.89 5.12 51.39
CA PRO A 17 -23.75 4.46 52.37
C PRO A 17 -24.01 3.00 51.99
N GLU A 18 -23.77 2.09 52.92
CA GLU A 18 -24.18 0.69 52.88
C GLU A 18 -25.54 0.48 53.59
N GLY A 19 -26.36 -0.41 53.03
CA GLY A 19 -27.57 -0.98 53.63
C GLY A 19 -28.48 -1.48 52.51
N GLY A 20 -29.03 -2.70 52.46
CA GLY A 20 -29.11 -3.87 53.32
C GLY A 20 -30.01 -4.90 52.57
N PRO A 21 -30.18 -6.15 53.03
CA PRO A 21 -30.31 -7.33 52.17
C PRO A 21 -31.75 -7.76 51.80
N GLY A 22 -31.86 -8.47 50.67
CA GLY A 22 -32.77 -9.61 50.47
C GLY A 22 -34.16 -9.34 49.87
N ALA A 23 -34.34 -9.72 48.59
CA ALA A 23 -35.56 -10.34 48.10
C ALA A 23 -35.24 -11.08 46.78
N GLU A 24 -35.24 -12.40 46.87
CA GLU A 24 -35.28 -13.34 45.76
C GLU A 24 -36.65 -13.23 45.09
N ASP A 25 -36.71 -13.14 43.75
CA ASP A 25 -37.83 -13.67 42.96
C ASP A 25 -37.55 -13.61 41.45
N GLY A 26 -37.57 -14.78 40.81
CA GLY A 26 -38.11 -14.98 39.47
C GLY A 26 -37.28 -14.56 38.24
N MET A 27 -36.42 -15.47 37.77
CA MET A 27 -35.97 -15.48 36.36
C MET A 27 -37.16 -15.75 35.43
N PRO A 28 -37.26 -15.06 34.28
CA PRO A 28 -37.62 -15.72 33.04
C PRO A 28 -36.46 -15.67 32.05
N GLN A 29 -36.17 -16.87 31.56
CA GLN A 29 -35.24 -17.23 30.52
C GLN A 29 -35.62 -16.53 29.19
N GLY A 30 -34.71 -15.73 28.61
CA GLY A 30 -34.89 -15.24 27.24
C GLY A 30 -34.08 -13.99 26.85
N GLY A 31 -32.88 -14.21 26.31
CA GLY A 31 -32.27 -13.29 25.33
C GLY A 31 -31.40 -12.14 25.85
N ARG A 32 -30.24 -12.00 25.20
CA ARG A 32 -29.30 -10.85 25.25
C ARG A 32 -28.34 -10.79 26.44
N GLY A 33 -27.35 -11.68 26.44
CA GLY A 33 -26.05 -11.42 27.08
C GLY A 33 -25.06 -10.94 26.01
N GLY A 34 -24.26 -9.89 26.19
CA GLY A 34 -24.17 -8.97 27.31
C GLY A 34 -23.56 -7.65 26.82
N MET A 35 -24.03 -6.56 27.41
CA MET A 35 -23.32 -5.28 27.38
C MET A 35 -22.06 -5.42 28.23
N GLY A 36 -20.98 -5.85 27.60
CA GLY A 36 -19.63 -5.57 28.08
C GLY A 36 -19.32 -4.11 27.77
N ALA A 37 -19.02 -3.35 28.81
CA ALA A 37 -18.47 -2.01 28.69
C ALA A 37 -17.08 -2.06 28.03
N GLY A 38 -17.06 -2.19 26.70
CA GLY A 38 -16.01 -1.62 25.88
C GLY A 38 -16.48 -0.22 25.56
N GLY A 39 -15.86 0.79 26.19
CA GLY A 39 -16.09 2.17 25.77
C GLY A 39 -15.93 2.21 24.26
N SER A 40 -16.90 2.81 23.56
CA SER A 40 -16.67 3.23 22.19
C SER A 40 -15.37 4.03 22.24
N VAL A 41 -14.29 3.49 21.68
CA VAL A 41 -13.32 4.39 21.07
C VAL A 41 -14.18 5.22 20.14
N ALA A 42 -14.33 6.51 20.44
CA ALA A 42 -14.99 7.39 19.50
C ALA A 42 -14.25 7.18 18.19
N ALA A 43 -14.95 6.68 17.17
CA ALA A 43 -14.42 6.76 15.81
C ALA A 43 -14.22 8.25 15.58
N ASN A 44 -12.96 8.70 15.62
CA ASN A 44 -12.61 10.10 15.39
C ASN A 44 -12.75 10.46 13.89
N ALA A 45 -13.25 9.52 13.10
CA ALA A 45 -13.79 9.64 11.77
C ALA A 45 -14.72 10.86 11.59
N SER A 46 -14.43 11.68 10.60
CA SER A 46 -15.33 12.74 10.15
C SER A 46 -15.09 13.11 8.69
N GLU A 47 -16.18 13.22 7.92
CA GLU A 47 -16.16 13.75 6.54
C GLU A 47 -15.65 15.20 6.44
N GLU A 48 -15.58 15.93 7.56
CA GLU A 48 -15.06 17.30 7.64
C GLU A 48 -13.54 17.35 7.78
N CYS A 49 -12.87 16.22 8.01
CA CYS A 49 -11.41 16.14 8.05
C CYS A 49 -10.86 16.00 6.63
N LEU A 50 -9.88 16.83 6.28
CA LEU A 50 -9.30 16.83 4.94
C LEU A 50 -7.81 17.18 4.99
N ILE A 51 -6.99 16.29 4.42
CA ILE A 51 -5.65 16.64 3.96
C ILE A 51 -5.74 16.92 2.46
N GLN A 52 -5.52 18.16 2.05
CA GLN A 52 -5.52 18.55 0.63
C GLN A 52 -4.17 19.14 0.21
N ILE A 53 -3.54 18.52 -0.79
CA ILE A 53 -2.26 18.95 -1.36
C ILE A 53 -2.48 19.47 -2.78
N ASN A 54 -2.39 20.79 -2.95
CA ASN A 54 -2.64 21.47 -4.22
C ASN A 54 -1.37 21.79 -5.03
N GLY A 55 -0.19 21.52 -4.49
CA GLY A 55 1.09 21.85 -5.10
C GLY A 55 2.26 21.90 -4.12
N GLY A 56 3.42 22.35 -4.59
CA GLY A 56 4.65 22.41 -3.81
C GLY A 56 5.34 21.04 -3.69
N LYS A 57 6.29 20.93 -2.75
CA LYS A 57 6.96 19.68 -2.41
C LYS A 57 6.75 19.37 -0.93
N VAL A 58 6.17 18.21 -0.66
CA VAL A 58 5.91 17.68 0.69
C VAL A 58 6.74 16.41 0.84
N THR A 59 7.55 16.34 1.90
CA THR A 59 8.32 15.14 2.25
C THR A 59 8.04 14.78 3.70
N VAL A 60 7.61 13.54 3.94
CA VAL A 60 7.17 13.04 5.25
C VAL A 60 8.00 11.81 5.63
N ASP A 61 8.57 11.83 6.83
CA ASP A 61 9.32 10.72 7.42
C ASP A 61 8.87 10.54 8.88
N VAL A 62 7.95 9.61 9.13
CA VAL A 62 7.20 9.52 10.39
C VAL A 62 7.14 8.11 10.95
N GLY A 63 6.97 7.97 12.26
CA GLY A 63 6.93 6.67 12.92
C GLY A 63 5.61 5.89 12.81
N GLY A 64 4.58 6.50 12.20
CA GLY A 64 3.26 5.90 11.97
C GLY A 64 2.86 6.03 10.49
N ASP A 65 1.60 6.35 10.23
CA ASP A 65 1.06 6.55 8.88
C ASP A 65 1.67 7.77 8.17
N GLY A 66 1.99 7.61 6.88
CA GLY A 66 2.62 8.66 6.08
C GLY A 66 1.72 9.88 5.87
N LEU A 67 0.61 9.68 5.17
CA LEU A 67 -0.52 10.61 5.14
C LEU A 67 -1.66 9.95 5.91
N ASP A 68 -2.19 10.64 6.92
CA ASP A 68 -3.16 10.08 7.87
C ASP A 68 -4.28 11.09 8.09
N SER A 69 -5.48 10.78 7.60
CA SER A 69 -6.65 11.63 7.76
C SER A 69 -7.79 10.82 8.36
N ASN A 70 -8.34 11.30 9.47
CA ASN A 70 -9.64 10.81 9.96
C ASN A 70 -10.83 11.11 9.02
N GLY A 71 -10.57 11.66 7.82
CA GLY A 71 -11.57 11.99 6.81
C GLY A 71 -11.10 11.58 5.43
N TYR A 72 -10.80 12.58 4.61
CA TYR A 72 -10.33 12.43 3.23
C TYR A 72 -8.87 12.83 3.04
N VAL A 73 -8.25 12.28 2.00
CA VAL A 73 -6.97 12.73 1.45
C VAL A 73 -7.17 13.11 -0.02
N GLU A 74 -6.75 14.32 -0.40
CA GLU A 74 -6.83 14.79 -1.78
C GLU A 74 -5.47 15.29 -2.27
N VAL A 75 -4.96 14.72 -3.37
CA VAL A 75 -3.73 15.15 -4.02
C VAL A 75 -4.05 15.69 -5.41
N ASN A 76 -4.02 17.02 -5.54
CA ASN A 76 -4.34 17.73 -6.78
C ASN A 76 -3.10 18.14 -7.58
N GLY A 77 -1.93 18.16 -6.94
CA GLY A 77 -0.68 18.49 -7.61
C GLY A 77 0.52 18.54 -6.67
N GLY A 78 1.69 18.85 -7.25
CA GLY A 78 2.95 18.94 -6.52
C GLY A 78 3.71 17.62 -6.45
N VAL A 79 4.65 17.54 -5.51
CA VAL A 79 5.49 16.37 -5.24
C VAL A 79 5.23 15.92 -3.81
N VAL A 80 4.80 14.66 -3.62
CA VAL A 80 4.47 14.10 -2.31
C VAL A 80 5.25 12.82 -2.09
N LEU A 81 6.22 12.88 -1.18
CA LEU A 81 7.11 11.76 -0.86
C LEU A 81 6.94 11.40 0.60
N ALA A 82 6.44 10.22 0.92
CA ALA A 82 6.21 9.81 2.30
C ALA A 82 6.86 8.47 2.60
N SER A 83 7.41 8.35 3.82
CA SER A 83 7.86 7.10 4.40
C SER A 83 7.12 6.89 5.72
N GLY A 84 6.16 5.97 5.70
CA GLY A 84 5.49 5.51 6.92
C GLY A 84 6.41 4.64 7.78
N SER A 85 5.83 4.06 8.82
CA SER A 85 6.46 3.02 9.64
C SER A 85 6.87 1.81 8.79
N ALA A 86 7.98 1.16 9.19
CA ALA A 86 8.34 -0.15 8.66
C ALA A 86 7.57 -1.29 9.37
N GLY A 87 6.82 -0.99 10.42
CA GLY A 87 5.98 -1.95 11.15
C GLY A 87 4.65 -2.16 10.42
N GLY A 88 4.15 -3.40 10.41
CA GLY A 88 2.90 -3.75 9.73
C GLY A 88 1.61 -3.26 10.41
N GLY A 89 1.72 -2.40 11.44
CA GLY A 89 0.57 -1.79 12.12
C GLY A 89 0.18 -0.42 11.56
N ASP A 90 1.02 0.15 10.71
CA ASP A 90 0.79 1.44 10.04
C ASP A 90 0.99 1.27 8.52
N SER A 91 0.69 2.32 7.78
CA SER A 91 0.64 2.38 6.32
C SER A 91 1.41 3.60 5.79
N ALA A 92 1.49 3.75 4.47
CA ALA A 92 2.02 4.97 3.86
C ALA A 92 0.92 6.01 3.57
N LEU A 93 -0.33 5.57 3.53
CA LEU A 93 -1.55 6.32 3.26
C LEU A 93 -2.67 5.67 4.06
N ASP A 94 -3.27 6.45 4.96
CA ASP A 94 -4.41 6.07 5.78
C ASP A 94 -5.50 7.15 5.69
N TYR A 95 -6.73 6.69 5.56
CA TYR A 95 -7.92 7.53 5.54
C TYR A 95 -9.15 6.73 5.95
N GLU A 96 -10.13 7.38 6.58
CA GLU A 96 -11.36 6.69 6.96
C GLU A 96 -12.40 6.64 5.82
N TYR A 97 -12.45 7.66 4.95
CA TYR A 97 -13.51 7.78 3.93
C TYR A 97 -13.04 7.60 2.49
N GLY A 98 -11.97 8.27 2.08
CA GLY A 98 -11.47 8.15 0.71
C GLY A 98 -10.20 8.94 0.44
N ALA A 99 -9.50 8.53 -0.62
CA ALA A 99 -8.32 9.24 -1.11
C ALA A 99 -8.38 9.44 -2.62
N THR A 100 -8.34 10.70 -3.05
CA THR A 100 -8.49 11.08 -4.47
C THR A 100 -7.21 11.69 -5.01
N ILE A 101 -6.79 11.26 -6.20
CA ILE A 101 -5.63 11.83 -6.90
C ILE A 101 -5.99 12.38 -8.29
N THR A 102 -5.81 13.68 -8.47
CA THR A 102 -6.07 14.34 -9.77
C THR A 102 -4.80 14.88 -10.42
N GLY A 103 -3.69 14.97 -9.68
CA GLY A 103 -2.40 15.40 -10.21
C GLY A 103 -1.25 15.26 -9.22
N GLY A 104 -0.02 15.25 -9.74
CA GLY A 104 1.20 15.33 -8.93
C GLY A 104 2.10 14.10 -9.01
N ALA A 105 3.32 14.22 -8.50
CA ALA A 105 4.31 13.15 -8.43
C ALA A 105 4.35 12.58 -7.01
N VAL A 106 3.88 11.35 -6.83
CA VAL A 106 3.62 10.73 -5.54
C VAL A 106 4.38 9.42 -5.39
N ILE A 107 5.12 9.28 -4.29
CA ILE A 107 5.64 8.02 -3.78
C ILE A 107 5.37 7.96 -2.28
N LEU A 108 4.51 7.04 -1.84
CA LEU A 108 4.24 6.76 -0.44
C LEU A 108 4.72 5.33 -0.14
N ALA A 109 5.84 5.19 0.56
CA ALA A 109 6.47 3.90 0.85
C ALA A 109 6.23 3.48 2.29
N GLY A 110 5.91 2.19 2.51
CA GLY A 110 5.59 1.67 3.84
C GLY A 110 5.51 0.14 3.89
N ALA A 111 5.02 -0.38 5.01
CA ALA A 111 4.76 -1.80 5.20
C ALA A 111 3.48 -2.26 4.47
N THR A 112 3.37 -3.55 4.16
CA THR A 112 2.20 -4.12 3.46
C THR A 112 1.02 -4.45 4.38
N GLY A 113 1.20 -4.43 5.70
CA GLY A 113 0.25 -4.97 6.67
C GLY A 113 -1.10 -4.25 6.71
N MET A 114 -1.07 -2.91 6.67
CA MET A 114 -2.23 -2.02 6.63
C MET A 114 -2.20 -1.13 5.39
N ALA A 115 -1.57 -1.58 4.30
CA ALA A 115 -1.37 -0.74 3.14
C ALA A 115 -2.68 -0.41 2.42
N GLU A 116 -2.95 0.89 2.26
CA GLU A 116 -4.02 1.41 1.42
C GLU A 116 -3.46 2.13 0.20
N THR A 117 -4.34 2.44 -0.75
CA THR A 117 -4.05 3.19 -1.98
C THR A 117 -5.15 4.21 -2.24
N PHE A 118 -5.01 5.04 -3.27
CA PHE A 118 -6.07 5.96 -3.68
C PHE A 118 -7.35 5.19 -4.05
N THR A 119 -8.52 5.73 -3.70
CA THR A 119 -9.82 5.15 -4.04
C THR A 119 -10.31 5.52 -5.42
N GLU A 120 -9.88 6.69 -5.93
CA GLU A 120 -10.31 7.22 -7.22
C GLU A 120 -9.39 8.35 -7.69
N GLY A 121 -9.60 8.83 -8.91
CA GLY A 121 -8.83 9.94 -9.45
C GLY A 121 -8.91 10.05 -10.96
N THR A 122 -8.37 11.15 -11.49
CA THR A 122 -8.16 11.32 -12.93
C THR A 122 -6.73 11.02 -13.35
N GLN A 123 -5.78 11.02 -12.40
CA GLN A 123 -4.39 10.65 -12.66
C GLN A 123 -4.19 9.18 -12.29
N PRO A 124 -3.66 8.33 -13.18
CA PRO A 124 -3.42 6.92 -12.87
C PRO A 124 -2.46 6.73 -11.70
N PHE A 125 -2.73 5.70 -10.90
CA PHE A 125 -1.95 5.30 -9.74
C PHE A 125 -1.83 3.77 -9.66
N ALA A 126 -1.02 3.29 -8.73
CA ALA A 126 -0.92 1.88 -8.39
C ALA A 126 -0.36 1.69 -6.97
N MET A 127 -0.72 0.57 -6.34
CA MET A 127 0.04 0.03 -5.21
C MET A 127 0.94 -1.09 -5.73
N VAL A 128 2.24 -1.03 -5.43
CA VAL A 128 3.25 -1.95 -5.97
C VAL A 128 3.97 -2.64 -4.82
N ALA A 129 4.09 -3.97 -4.88
CA ALA A 129 4.94 -4.73 -3.96
C ALA A 129 6.39 -4.47 -4.34
N ALA A 130 7.14 -3.81 -3.46
CA ALA A 130 8.51 -3.41 -3.70
C ALA A 130 9.23 -3.37 -2.35
N GLU A 131 10.33 -4.11 -2.22
CA GLU A 131 11.05 -4.23 -0.96
C GLU A 131 12.40 -3.52 -1.04
N GLY A 132 12.69 -2.67 -0.07
CA GLY A 132 13.96 -1.95 0.02
C GLY A 132 14.36 -1.68 1.46
N ALA A 133 15.68 -1.59 1.70
CA ALA A 133 16.22 -1.17 2.98
C ALA A 133 16.14 0.36 3.15
N ALA A 134 16.29 0.84 4.38
CA ALA A 134 16.44 2.27 4.66
C ALA A 134 17.54 2.92 3.81
N GLY A 135 17.25 4.08 3.23
CA GLY A 135 18.14 4.81 2.31
C GLY A 135 18.15 4.27 0.88
N THR A 136 17.31 3.30 0.53
CA THR A 136 17.22 2.79 -0.84
C THR A 136 16.43 3.76 -1.72
N ASN A 137 16.92 4.04 -2.92
CA ASN A 137 16.16 4.80 -3.90
C ASN A 137 15.04 3.95 -4.51
N LEU A 138 13.89 4.59 -4.68
CA LEU A 138 12.72 4.05 -5.33
C LEU A 138 12.35 5.01 -6.48
N ALA A 139 12.35 4.53 -7.71
CA ALA A 139 12.01 5.32 -8.89
C ALA A 139 10.82 4.72 -9.62
N VAL A 140 9.93 5.58 -10.10
CA VAL A 140 8.84 5.21 -11.02
C VAL A 140 9.26 5.65 -12.40
N THR A 141 9.21 4.74 -13.37
CA THR A 141 9.51 5.04 -14.76
C THR A 141 8.34 4.71 -15.68
N ASP A 142 8.33 5.37 -16.84
CA ASP A 142 7.56 4.90 -17.99
C ASP A 142 8.19 3.62 -18.60
N GLU A 143 7.56 3.09 -19.65
CA GLU A 143 8.05 1.92 -20.38
C GLU A 143 9.41 2.16 -21.06
N ALA A 144 9.73 3.41 -21.40
CA ALA A 144 11.01 3.80 -22.01
C ALA A 144 12.15 3.93 -21.00
N GLY A 145 11.86 3.86 -19.69
CA GLY A 145 12.84 3.99 -18.61
C GLY A 145 13.07 5.42 -18.15
N THR A 146 12.27 6.39 -18.61
CA THR A 146 12.33 7.77 -18.13
C THR A 146 11.76 7.83 -16.71
N VAL A 147 12.52 8.37 -15.76
CA VAL A 147 12.06 8.57 -14.38
C VAL A 147 10.99 9.65 -14.35
N LEU A 148 9.78 9.26 -13.92
CA LEU A 148 8.65 10.18 -13.73
C LEU A 148 8.69 10.81 -12.33
N VAL A 149 9.06 10.01 -11.32
CA VAL A 149 9.28 10.44 -9.93
C VAL A 149 10.25 9.50 -9.25
N SER A 150 11.03 10.00 -8.30
CA SER A 150 11.92 9.19 -7.46
C SER A 150 11.97 9.67 -6.01
N TYR A 151 12.36 8.78 -5.11
CA TYR A 151 12.48 9.04 -3.68
C TYR A 151 13.56 8.16 -3.05
N THR A 152 14.47 8.74 -2.28
CA THR A 152 15.36 7.97 -1.40
C THR A 152 14.64 7.72 -0.09
N VAL A 153 14.06 6.52 0.07
CA VAL A 153 13.16 6.21 1.19
C VAL A 153 13.96 6.12 2.50
N PRO A 154 13.69 6.96 3.52
CA PRO A 154 14.46 6.97 4.77
C PRO A 154 14.35 5.69 5.61
N LYS A 155 13.27 4.93 5.44
CA LYS A 155 13.02 3.67 6.16
C LYS A 155 12.91 2.47 5.22
N ALA A 156 12.99 1.27 5.78
CA ALA A 156 12.68 0.06 5.04
C ALA A 156 11.19 0.02 4.67
N PHE A 157 10.87 -0.53 3.50
CA PHE A 157 9.53 -0.60 2.96
C PHE A 157 9.29 -1.93 2.25
N GLN A 158 8.02 -2.28 2.06
CA GLN A 158 7.56 -3.52 1.42
C GLN A 158 6.57 -3.25 0.29
N CYS A 159 5.99 -2.06 0.24
CA CYS A 159 5.20 -1.59 -0.87
C CYS A 159 5.35 -0.07 -1.05
N ALA A 160 4.88 0.40 -2.18
CA ALA A 160 4.70 1.82 -2.44
C ALA A 160 3.39 2.11 -3.18
N VAL A 161 2.70 3.17 -2.76
CA VAL A 161 1.65 3.82 -3.55
C VAL A 161 2.31 4.84 -4.45
N VAL A 162 2.09 4.71 -5.75
CA VAL A 162 2.77 5.52 -6.77
C VAL A 162 1.77 6.16 -7.71
N SER A 163 2.06 7.40 -8.09
CA SER A 163 1.39 8.11 -9.18
C SER A 163 2.33 9.19 -9.70
N ALA A 164 2.28 9.51 -10.98
CA ALA A 164 3.10 10.57 -11.53
C ALA A 164 2.48 11.18 -12.79
N PRO A 165 2.77 12.45 -13.10
CA PRO A 165 2.50 12.99 -14.42
C PRO A 165 3.24 12.14 -15.46
N GLY A 166 2.54 11.68 -16.48
CA GLY A 166 3.10 10.80 -17.52
C GLY A 166 2.65 9.35 -17.43
N LEU A 167 2.12 8.90 -16.28
CA LEU A 167 1.39 7.63 -16.23
C LEU A 167 0.09 7.73 -17.05
N THR A 168 -0.20 6.69 -17.82
CA THR A 168 -1.38 6.61 -18.69
C THR A 168 -2.25 5.43 -18.26
N GLU A 169 -3.57 5.60 -18.25
CA GLU A 169 -4.52 4.54 -17.90
C GLU A 169 -4.26 3.27 -18.71
N GLY A 170 -4.11 2.14 -18.03
CA GLY A 170 -3.88 0.83 -18.64
C GLY A 170 -2.46 0.61 -19.18
N ALA A 171 -1.57 1.60 -19.12
CA ALA A 171 -0.18 1.44 -19.54
C ALA A 171 0.67 0.77 -18.45
N THR A 172 1.73 0.08 -18.87
CA THR A 172 2.71 -0.49 -17.95
C THR A 172 3.68 0.58 -17.47
N GLY A 173 3.70 0.82 -16.17
CA GLY A 173 4.76 1.56 -15.49
C GLY A 173 5.73 0.60 -14.81
N LYS A 174 6.87 1.12 -14.36
CA LYS A 174 7.87 0.33 -13.63
C LYS A 174 8.26 1.01 -12.34
N VAL A 175 8.40 0.22 -11.28
CA VAL A 175 9.07 0.62 -10.05
C VAL A 175 10.48 0.03 -10.06
N VAL A 176 11.51 0.85 -9.88
CA VAL A 176 12.91 0.45 -9.81
C VAL A 176 13.42 0.69 -8.39
N VAL A 177 13.83 -0.39 -7.72
CA VAL A 177 14.34 -0.37 -6.34
C VAL A 177 15.86 -0.49 -6.33
N GLY A 178 16.53 0.42 -5.62
CA GLY A 178 17.98 0.43 -5.44
C GLY A 178 18.78 0.86 -6.68
N GLY A 179 18.09 1.44 -7.68
CA GLY A 179 18.75 2.08 -8.82
C GLY A 179 19.41 3.41 -8.42
N THR A 180 20.35 3.87 -9.23
CA THR A 180 20.95 5.20 -9.08
C THR A 180 20.27 6.17 -10.03
N VAL A 181 19.65 7.23 -9.50
CA VAL A 181 18.99 8.28 -10.29
C VAL A 181 19.89 9.51 -10.38
N ALA A 182 20.26 9.89 -11.60
CA ALA A 182 21.10 11.06 -11.82
C ALA A 182 20.32 12.37 -11.58
N GLY A 183 20.97 13.37 -11.00
CA GLY A 183 20.38 14.71 -10.82
C GLY A 183 19.30 14.82 -9.75
N ALA A 184 19.11 13.77 -8.94
CA ALA A 184 18.17 13.80 -7.83
C ALA A 184 18.57 14.80 -6.74
N ASP A 185 17.57 15.44 -6.13
CA ASP A 185 17.78 16.37 -5.01
C ASP A 185 18.05 15.64 -3.68
N SER A 186 18.11 16.39 -2.57
CA SER A 186 18.44 15.84 -1.25
C SER A 186 17.43 14.80 -0.73
N ALA A 187 16.20 14.78 -1.24
CA ALA A 187 15.22 13.74 -0.91
C ALA A 187 15.31 12.54 -1.87
N GLY A 188 16.21 12.57 -2.87
CA GLY A 188 16.24 11.60 -3.94
C GLY A 188 15.17 11.81 -5.00
N TYR A 189 14.59 13.01 -5.09
CA TYR A 189 13.60 13.35 -6.11
C TYR A 189 14.25 13.84 -7.40
N ALA A 190 13.87 13.21 -8.49
CA ALA A 190 14.09 13.64 -9.86
C ALA A 190 12.88 13.26 -10.73
N THR A 191 12.76 13.96 -11.85
CA THR A 191 11.87 13.68 -12.97
C THR A 191 12.64 13.93 -14.26
N ASP A 192 12.19 13.38 -15.39
CA ASP A 192 12.87 13.43 -16.69
C ASP A 192 14.34 12.98 -16.61
N ALA A 193 14.63 12.03 -15.71
CA ALA A 193 15.95 11.49 -15.45
C ALA A 193 16.09 10.05 -15.93
N MET A 194 17.32 9.52 -15.86
CA MET A 194 17.61 8.11 -16.09
C MET A 194 17.93 7.43 -14.77
N VAL A 195 17.51 6.18 -14.65
CA VAL A 195 17.86 5.29 -13.54
C VAL A 195 18.77 4.17 -14.05
N GLU A 196 19.89 3.94 -13.37
CA GLU A 196 20.83 2.86 -13.68
C GLU A 196 20.83 1.79 -12.59
N GLY A 197 20.75 0.52 -13.01
CA GLY A 197 20.71 -0.63 -12.10
C GLY A 197 19.39 -0.75 -11.33
N GLY A 198 19.43 -1.47 -10.21
CA GLY A 198 18.26 -1.75 -9.39
C GLY A 198 17.46 -2.98 -9.83
N THR A 199 16.42 -3.30 -9.05
CA THR A 199 15.46 -4.36 -9.35
C THR A 199 14.15 -3.74 -9.81
N THR A 200 13.60 -4.24 -10.91
CA THR A 200 12.40 -3.70 -11.53
C THR A 200 11.18 -4.55 -11.19
N VAL A 201 10.06 -3.87 -10.86
CA VAL A 201 8.74 -4.46 -10.73
C VAL A 201 7.80 -3.70 -11.65
N ASP A 202 7.13 -4.43 -12.54
CA ASP A 202 6.15 -3.85 -13.47
C ASP A 202 4.79 -3.72 -12.78
N PHE A 203 4.04 -2.68 -13.14
CA PHE A 203 2.65 -2.50 -12.70
C PHE A 203 1.81 -1.89 -13.83
N THR A 204 0.49 -2.10 -13.77
CA THR A 204 -0.46 -1.44 -14.67
C THR A 204 -1.00 -0.20 -13.97
N ALA A 205 -0.80 0.99 -14.55
CA ALA A 205 -1.35 2.22 -13.99
C ALA A 205 -2.87 2.28 -14.21
N SER A 206 -3.63 2.64 -13.17
CA SER A 206 -5.09 2.77 -13.29
C SER A 206 -5.65 3.88 -12.41
N THR A 207 -6.77 4.45 -12.82
CA THR A 207 -7.63 5.38 -12.07
C THR A 207 -8.63 4.63 -11.19
N THR A 208 -8.68 3.30 -11.31
CA THR A 208 -9.48 2.41 -10.45
C THR A 208 -8.56 1.71 -9.45
N PRO A 209 -8.93 1.63 -8.16
CA PRO A 209 -8.08 1.02 -7.14
C PRO A 209 -7.87 -0.46 -7.38
N SER A 210 -6.63 -0.91 -7.14
CA SER A 210 -6.28 -2.32 -7.02
C SER A 210 -5.47 -2.54 -5.75
N ASN A 211 -5.96 -3.42 -4.88
CA ASN A 211 -5.26 -3.82 -3.65
C ASN A 211 -4.29 -4.97 -3.91
N GLU A 212 -4.21 -5.45 -5.15
CA GLU A 212 -3.22 -6.42 -5.58
C GLU A 212 -1.91 -5.67 -5.84
N ALA A 213 -1.04 -5.65 -4.84
CA ALA A 213 0.33 -5.22 -5.02
C ALA A 213 0.92 -6.02 -6.19
N GLY A 214 1.18 -5.35 -7.32
CA GLY A 214 1.48 -5.98 -8.62
C GLY A 214 2.42 -7.17 -8.46
N ARG A 215 1.90 -8.38 -8.66
CA ARG A 215 2.68 -9.60 -8.48
C ARG A 215 3.67 -9.72 -9.64
N MET A 216 4.91 -10.09 -9.34
CA MET A 216 5.87 -10.57 -10.33
C MET A 216 5.20 -11.64 -11.21
N ASP A 217 4.97 -11.33 -12.48
CA ASP A 217 4.71 -12.37 -13.49
C ASP A 217 6.05 -13.09 -13.71
N ASP A 218 6.28 -14.15 -12.93
CA ASP A 218 7.33 -15.12 -13.21
C ASP A 218 7.03 -15.73 -14.58
N GLY A 219 7.77 -15.27 -15.60
CA GLY A 219 7.65 -15.60 -17.02
C GLY A 219 7.68 -17.09 -17.32
N GLY A 220 6.57 -17.76 -17.01
CA GLY A 220 6.44 -19.20 -16.94
C GLY A 220 5.32 -19.72 -17.82
N ARG A 221 5.59 -19.77 -19.14
CA ARG A 221 4.98 -20.75 -20.07
C ARG A 221 3.44 -20.70 -20.19
N ARG A 222 2.92 -19.78 -21.02
CA ARG A 222 1.69 -20.07 -21.77
C ARG A 222 1.99 -21.08 -22.88
N GLY A 223 2.20 -22.33 -22.46
CA GLY A 223 2.39 -23.48 -23.33
C GLY A 223 1.09 -24.28 -23.46
N GLY A 224 0.40 -24.09 -24.58
CA GLY A 224 -0.25 -25.18 -25.30
C GLY A 224 -1.62 -25.65 -24.80
N SER A 225 -2.64 -25.33 -25.60
CA SER A 225 -3.90 -26.05 -25.71
C SER A 225 -3.70 -27.57 -25.66
N ARG A 226 -4.31 -28.22 -24.67
CA ARG A 226 -4.69 -29.64 -24.66
C ARG A 226 -6.01 -29.68 -23.88
N GLY A 227 -7.17 -29.77 -24.52
CA GLY A 227 -7.53 -30.84 -25.44
C GLY A 227 -8.07 -31.99 -24.58
N ASP A 228 -9.34 -31.86 -24.17
CA ASP A 228 -10.13 -32.92 -23.53
C ASP A 228 -10.15 -34.14 -24.45
N ALA A 229 -9.55 -35.24 -24.00
CA ALA A 229 -9.65 -36.53 -24.65
C ALA A 229 -10.09 -37.57 -23.63
N VAL A 230 -11.43 -37.72 -23.54
CA VAL A 230 -12.08 -38.87 -22.93
C VAL A 230 -11.79 -40.11 -23.78
N ARG A 231 -11.40 -41.14 -23.06
CA ARG A 231 -11.02 -42.51 -23.43
C ARG A 231 -12.19 -43.27 -24.06
N GLY A 232 -11.97 -43.95 -25.20
CA GLY A 232 -12.81 -45.09 -25.59
C GLY A 232 -12.77 -45.52 -27.07
N GLY A 233 -12.10 -46.64 -27.35
CA GLY A 233 -12.66 -47.68 -28.23
C GLY A 233 -12.22 -47.79 -29.70
N GLN A 234 -11.61 -48.94 -30.00
CA GLN A 234 -11.69 -49.73 -31.24
C GLN A 234 -10.81 -49.38 -32.48
N THR A 235 -9.75 -50.18 -32.61
CA THR A 235 -9.33 -50.99 -33.78
C THR A 235 -9.63 -50.47 -35.21
N ARG A 236 -8.60 -50.32 -36.06
CA ARG A 236 -8.10 -51.33 -37.02
C ARG A 236 -7.00 -50.75 -37.92
N GLN A 237 -5.96 -51.59 -38.12
CA GLN A 237 -5.13 -51.83 -39.32
C GLN A 237 -4.87 -50.71 -40.34
N GLY A 238 -3.59 -50.54 -40.71
CA GLY A 238 -3.24 -50.10 -42.06
C GLY A 238 -1.84 -49.52 -42.29
N ALA A 239 -0.89 -50.40 -42.57
CA ALA A 239 0.20 -50.24 -43.55
C ALA A 239 1.37 -49.24 -43.34
N ALA A 240 2.54 -49.75 -43.75
CA ALA A 240 3.90 -49.21 -43.63
C ALA A 240 4.29 -48.16 -44.68
N ALA A 241 5.32 -47.36 -44.35
CA ALA A 241 6.47 -46.99 -45.22
C ALA A 241 7.44 -46.13 -44.38
N GLN A 242 8.55 -46.69 -43.88
CA GLN A 242 9.91 -46.56 -44.42
C GLN A 242 10.36 -45.12 -44.73
N SER A 243 11.21 -44.60 -43.84
CA SER A 243 12.03 -43.40 -44.03
C SER A 243 13.28 -43.74 -44.85
N PRO A 244 13.78 -42.76 -45.62
CA PRO A 244 15.23 -42.55 -45.68
C PRO A 244 15.61 -41.09 -45.38
N GLN A 245 16.64 -40.94 -44.54
CA GLN A 245 17.52 -39.76 -44.44
C GLN A 245 18.64 -39.90 -45.49
N PRO A 246 19.58 -38.96 -45.62
CA PRO A 246 19.47 -37.50 -45.82
C PRO A 246 20.27 -37.06 -47.07
N GLU A 247 20.13 -35.82 -47.54
CA GLU A 247 21.22 -35.19 -48.29
C GLU A 247 21.28 -33.68 -48.03
N VAL A 248 22.45 -33.27 -47.56
CA VAL A 248 22.93 -31.89 -47.44
C VAL A 248 23.61 -31.56 -48.77
N VAL A 249 23.50 -30.32 -49.28
CA VAL A 249 24.62 -29.51 -49.84
C VAL A 249 24.08 -28.24 -50.52
N ALA A 250 24.73 -27.12 -50.16
CA ALA A 250 24.86 -25.80 -50.79
C ALA A 250 23.63 -24.88 -50.88
#